data_AF-A0A7Y2NXB1-F1
#
_entry.id   AF-A0A7Y2NXB1-F1
#
_cell.length_a   1.000
_cell.length_b   1.000
_cell.length_c   1.000
_cell.angle_alpha   90.00
_cell.angle_beta   90.00
_cell.angle_gamma   90.00
#
_symmetry.space_group_name_H-M   'P 1'
#
loop_
_entity.id
_entity.type
_entity.pdbx_description
1 polymer ?
#
loop_
_entity_poly.entity_id
_entity_poly.type
_entity_poly.pdbx_seq_one_letter_code
_entity_poly.pdbx_strand_id
1 'polypeptide(L)'
;MPTRRRLVRNTRGATLALIALSMIVVLAIAALAVDLGMLIKTRAEAQRTADAAALAGASAFLSGPAVGHVQDAIDRALELSAENYVDGQYVDTTGQTQQVIGASTWAYTTEATVEVVPNDVLVRVTINRPNVGTWFAEVFGIQLVPVLGRAAAVAASTGAARCVKPFAVPDIWDENSAMRSGGPYFETGDTDGDMEWDWNEHWVFDDATSPYNGTDHYEVYDPNVASGTQTGYGSPWRNGNGSGVVDDYGRPMTIKAQSPSGALGPGFFYPWRLPGLQGAADYQAAILGCPVPDSVVVGQSYDVETGNMVGPTRHAIDSLISTDANAQW
;
A
#
# COMPACT_ATOMS: atom_id res chain seq x y z
N MET A 1 -75.73 -4.43 -68.19
CA MET A 1 -75.45 -4.30 -66.75
C MET A 1 -73.96 -4.49 -66.51
N PRO A 2 -73.20 -3.53 -65.97
CA PRO A 2 -71.79 -3.75 -65.65
C PRO A 2 -71.66 -4.35 -64.25
N THR A 3 -70.98 -5.48 -64.14
CA THR A 3 -70.68 -6.15 -62.87
C THR A 3 -69.56 -5.43 -62.13
N ARG A 4 -69.89 -4.86 -60.97
CA ARG A 4 -68.93 -4.25 -60.03
C ARG A 4 -67.96 -5.32 -59.51
N ARG A 5 -66.68 -5.23 -59.89
CA ARG A 5 -65.58 -5.98 -59.26
C ARG A 5 -65.39 -5.50 -57.82
N ARG A 6 -65.69 -6.36 -56.84
CA ARG A 6 -65.26 -6.16 -55.45
C ARG A 6 -63.76 -6.41 -55.35
N LEU A 7 -62.99 -5.36 -55.06
CA LEU A 7 -61.59 -5.46 -54.62
C LEU A 7 -61.59 -6.11 -53.22
N VAL A 8 -61.25 -7.39 -53.17
CA VAL A 8 -60.99 -8.10 -51.90
C VAL A 8 -59.68 -7.54 -51.33
N ARG A 9 -59.80 -6.80 -50.22
CA ARG A 9 -58.67 -6.17 -49.51
C ARG A 9 -57.97 -7.25 -48.68
N ASN A 10 -56.83 -7.74 -49.15
CA ASN A 10 -56.11 -8.87 -48.54
C ASN A 10 -55.02 -8.36 -47.57
N THR A 11 -55.33 -8.25 -46.28
CA THR A 11 -54.39 -7.79 -45.23
C THR A 11 -53.40 -8.86 -44.78
N ARG A 12 -53.62 -10.14 -45.14
CA ARG A 12 -52.77 -11.28 -44.74
C ARG A 12 -51.38 -11.25 -45.39
N GLY A 13 -51.23 -10.62 -46.56
CA GLY A 13 -49.93 -10.45 -47.21
C GLY A 13 -49.04 -9.43 -46.51
N ALA A 14 -49.64 -8.33 -46.02
CA ALA A 14 -48.90 -7.27 -45.32
C ALA A 14 -48.39 -7.73 -43.95
N THR A 15 -49.16 -8.54 -43.22
CA THR A 15 -48.73 -9.10 -41.93
C THR A 15 -47.56 -10.07 -42.09
N LEU A 16 -47.55 -10.88 -43.14
CA LEU A 16 -46.44 -11.81 -43.40
C LEU A 16 -45.14 -11.07 -43.74
N ALA A 17 -45.23 -9.99 -44.52
CA ALA A 17 -44.09 -9.13 -44.81
C ALA A 17 -43.53 -8.44 -43.55
N LEU A 18 -44.40 -7.92 -42.68
CA LEU A 18 -43.99 -7.31 -41.40
C LEU A 18 -43.33 -8.32 -40.46
N ILE A 19 -43.88 -9.54 -40.35
CA ILE A 19 -43.31 -10.60 -39.51
C ILE A 19 -41.92 -10.99 -40.04
N ALA A 20 -41.78 -11.22 -41.35
CA ALA A 20 -40.49 -11.56 -41.95
C ALA A 20 -39.44 -10.48 -41.70
N LEU A 21 -39.80 -9.19 -41.85
CA LEU A 21 -38.91 -8.08 -41.56
C LEU A 21 -38.54 -8.01 -40.07
N SER A 22 -39.51 -8.21 -39.17
CA SER A 22 -39.26 -8.22 -37.72
C SER A 22 -38.34 -9.37 -37.31
N MET A 23 -38.47 -10.56 -37.92
CA MET A 23 -37.58 -11.70 -37.65
C MET A 23 -36.14 -11.39 -38.04
N ILE A 24 -35.92 -10.76 -39.19
CA ILE A 24 -34.57 -10.34 -39.62
C ILE A 24 -33.97 -9.37 -38.59
N VAL A 25 -34.74 -8.39 -38.12
CA VAL A 25 -34.28 -7.42 -37.12
C VAL A 25 -33.95 -8.10 -35.79
N VAL A 26 -34.79 -9.01 -35.31
CA VAL A 26 -34.53 -9.76 -34.06
C VAL A 26 -33.29 -10.63 -34.19
N LEU A 27 -33.11 -11.33 -35.31
CA LEU A 27 -31.91 -12.13 -35.57
C LEU A 27 -30.65 -11.27 -35.67
N ALA A 28 -30.72 -10.09 -36.27
CA ALA A 28 -29.60 -9.16 -36.35
C ALA A 28 -29.18 -8.64 -34.95
N ILE A 29 -30.15 -8.34 -34.08
CA ILE A 29 -29.86 -7.93 -32.70
C ILE A 29 -29.27 -9.09 -31.89
N ALA A 30 -29.80 -10.31 -32.06
CA ALA A 30 -29.28 -11.50 -31.39
C ALA A 30 -27.84 -11.82 -31.83
N ALA A 31 -27.56 -11.74 -33.13
CA ALA A 31 -26.23 -11.88 -33.71
C ALA A 31 -25.22 -10.88 -33.09
N LEU A 32 -25.60 -9.59 -33.04
CA LEU A 32 -24.78 -8.55 -32.42
C LEU A 32 -24.54 -8.82 -30.93
N ALA A 33 -25.55 -9.30 -30.21
CA ALA A 33 -25.41 -9.63 -28.79
C ALA A 33 -24.41 -10.77 -28.54
N VAL A 34 -24.37 -11.78 -29.42
CA VAL A 34 -23.42 -12.90 -29.34
C VAL A 34 -21.99 -12.42 -29.59
N ASP A 35 -21.75 -11.69 -30.68
CA ASP A 35 -20.41 -11.19 -31.01
C ASP A 35 -19.88 -10.25 -29.92
N LEU A 36 -20.72 -9.32 -29.43
CA LEU A 36 -20.33 -8.42 -28.36
C LEU A 36 -20.05 -9.17 -27.05
N GLY A 37 -20.89 -10.16 -26.72
CA GLY A 37 -20.70 -11.00 -25.53
C GLY A 37 -19.38 -11.76 -25.56
N MET A 38 -19.03 -12.32 -26.72
CA MET A 38 -17.75 -12.99 -26.93
C MET A 38 -16.58 -12.02 -26.74
N LEU A 39 -16.61 -10.84 -27.37
CA LEU A 39 -15.52 -9.85 -27.27
C LEU A 39 -15.33 -9.33 -25.84
N ILE A 40 -16.42 -9.11 -25.11
CA ILE A 40 -16.36 -8.69 -23.70
C ILE A 40 -15.75 -9.81 -22.84
N LYS A 41 -16.12 -11.07 -23.08
CA LYS A 41 -15.52 -12.24 -22.40
C LYS A 41 -14.02 -12.30 -22.67
N THR A 42 -13.61 -12.25 -23.94
CA THR A 42 -12.19 -12.32 -24.32
C THR A 42 -11.40 -11.16 -23.74
N ARG A 43 -11.98 -9.95 -23.66
CA ARG A 43 -11.36 -8.82 -22.99
C ARG A 43 -11.19 -9.04 -21.49
N ALA A 44 -12.18 -9.61 -20.82
CA ALA A 44 -12.09 -9.93 -19.40
C ALA A 44 -11.03 -11.00 -19.13
N GLU A 45 -10.91 -12.00 -20.00
CA GLU A 45 -9.83 -13.01 -19.93
C GLU A 45 -8.46 -12.37 -20.12
N ALA A 46 -8.27 -11.54 -21.16
CA ALA A 46 -7.01 -10.82 -21.39
C ALA A 46 -6.61 -9.93 -20.21
N GLN A 47 -7.58 -9.26 -19.57
CA GLN A 47 -7.33 -8.43 -18.39
C GLN A 47 -6.91 -9.27 -17.18
N ARG A 48 -7.62 -10.37 -16.88
CA ARG A 48 -7.26 -11.25 -15.76
C ARG A 48 -5.86 -11.85 -15.94
N THR A 49 -5.52 -12.25 -17.17
CA THR A 49 -4.17 -12.73 -17.50
C THR A 49 -3.14 -11.64 -17.27
N ALA A 50 -3.39 -10.42 -17.73
CA ALA A 50 -2.48 -9.30 -17.52
C ALA A 50 -2.29 -8.99 -16.02
N ASP A 51 -3.38 -8.94 -15.24
CA ASP A 51 -3.34 -8.66 -13.80
C ASP A 51 -2.53 -9.71 -13.05
N ALA A 52 -2.78 -10.98 -13.35
CA ALA A 52 -2.07 -12.10 -12.74
C ALA A 52 -0.58 -12.06 -13.11
N ALA A 53 -0.26 -11.86 -14.40
CA ALA A 53 1.12 -11.81 -14.88
C ALA A 53 1.89 -10.62 -14.30
N ALA A 54 1.26 -9.46 -14.16
CA ALA A 54 1.85 -8.29 -13.51
C ALA A 54 2.18 -8.58 -12.04
N LEU A 55 1.26 -9.20 -11.29
CA LEU A 55 1.49 -9.60 -9.90
C LEU A 55 2.62 -10.64 -9.77
N ALA A 56 2.66 -11.64 -10.66
CA ALA A 56 3.72 -12.63 -10.67
C ALA A 56 5.08 -12.01 -10.98
N GLY A 57 5.17 -11.10 -11.94
CA GLY A 57 6.40 -10.36 -12.22
C GLY A 57 6.84 -9.49 -11.03
N ALA A 58 5.92 -8.72 -10.44
CA ALA A 58 6.22 -7.89 -9.27
C ALA A 58 6.67 -8.72 -8.05
N SER A 59 6.17 -9.96 -7.91
CA SER A 59 6.58 -10.86 -6.82
C SER A 59 8.09 -11.18 -6.81
N ALA A 60 8.79 -11.03 -7.95
CA ALA A 60 10.24 -11.23 -8.03
C ALA A 60 11.01 -10.22 -7.17
N PHE A 61 10.43 -9.05 -6.92
CA PHE A 61 11.03 -8.01 -6.10
C PHE A 61 10.87 -8.23 -4.60
N LEU A 62 10.12 -9.25 -4.19
CA LEU A 62 9.99 -9.61 -2.78
C LEU A 62 11.22 -10.37 -2.24
N SER A 63 12.03 -10.96 -3.12
CA SER A 63 13.22 -11.74 -2.73
C SER A 63 14.51 -10.92 -2.59
N GLY A 64 14.50 -9.62 -2.92
CA GLY A 64 15.69 -8.79 -2.84
C GLY A 64 15.61 -7.51 -3.68
N PRO A 65 16.72 -6.76 -3.82
CA PRO A 65 16.76 -5.50 -4.57
C PRO A 65 16.32 -5.66 -6.04
N ALA A 66 15.43 -4.79 -6.51
CA ALA A 66 14.81 -4.90 -7.83
C ALA A 66 15.80 -4.98 -9.01
N VAL A 67 16.94 -4.28 -8.92
CA VAL A 67 18.00 -4.28 -9.94
C VAL A 67 18.57 -5.67 -10.21
N GLY A 68 18.61 -6.55 -9.19
CA GLY A 68 19.10 -7.92 -9.31
C GLY A 68 18.07 -8.93 -9.80
N HIS A 69 16.78 -8.56 -9.79
CA HIS A 69 15.65 -9.48 -10.05
C HIS A 69 14.85 -9.10 -11.30
N VAL A 70 15.44 -8.31 -12.21
CA VAL A 70 14.78 -7.90 -13.45
C VAL A 70 14.44 -9.10 -14.32
N GLN A 71 15.38 -10.03 -14.49
CA GLN A 71 15.16 -11.23 -15.29
C GLN A 71 14.11 -12.15 -14.65
N ASP A 72 14.18 -12.36 -13.33
CA ASP A 72 13.18 -13.12 -12.58
C ASP A 72 11.77 -12.52 -12.74
N ALA A 73 11.64 -11.19 -12.74
CA ALA A 73 10.37 -10.50 -12.94
C ALA A 73 9.80 -10.74 -14.34
N ILE A 74 10.65 -10.72 -15.37
CA ILE A 74 10.26 -11.03 -16.75
C ILE A 74 9.82 -12.48 -16.87
N ASP A 75 10.61 -13.41 -16.32
CA ASP A 75 10.36 -14.85 -16.44
C ASP A 75 9.05 -15.23 -15.74
N ARG A 76 8.82 -14.78 -14.51
CA ARG A 76 7.55 -15.03 -13.80
C ARG A 76 6.34 -14.43 -14.50
N ALA A 77 6.47 -13.23 -15.07
CA ALA A 77 5.37 -12.59 -15.79
C ALA A 77 5.03 -13.34 -17.09
N LEU A 78 6.03 -13.79 -17.85
CA LEU A 78 5.82 -14.54 -19.09
C LEU A 78 5.35 -15.97 -18.83
N GLU A 79 5.87 -16.65 -17.80
CA GLU A 79 5.43 -17.96 -17.38
C GLU A 79 3.93 -17.95 -17.04
N LEU A 80 3.51 -17.03 -16.16
CA LEU A 80 2.10 -16.94 -15.80
C LEU A 80 1.22 -16.48 -16.98
N SER A 81 1.74 -15.65 -17.87
CA SER A 81 1.02 -15.30 -19.11
C SER A 81 0.73 -16.57 -19.93
N ALA A 82 1.73 -17.44 -20.11
CA ALA A 82 1.63 -18.67 -20.89
C ALA A 82 0.71 -19.74 -20.27
N GLU A 83 0.57 -19.76 -18.94
CA GLU A 83 -0.36 -20.66 -18.24
C GLU A 83 -1.84 -20.28 -18.42
N ASN A 84 -2.12 -19.03 -18.77
CA ASN A 84 -3.47 -18.53 -18.90
C ASN A 84 -4.02 -18.66 -20.32
N TYR A 85 -5.35 -18.78 -20.40
CA TYR A 85 -6.09 -18.88 -21.66
C TYR A 85 -6.88 -17.61 -21.93
N VAL A 86 -6.83 -17.15 -23.18
CA VAL A 86 -7.62 -16.04 -23.68
C VAL A 86 -8.24 -16.51 -24.99
N ASP A 87 -9.57 -16.46 -25.10
CA ASP A 87 -10.32 -17.04 -26.20
C ASP A 87 -10.08 -18.55 -26.39
N GLY A 88 -9.85 -19.27 -25.28
CA GLY A 88 -9.61 -20.72 -25.30
C GLY A 88 -8.26 -21.15 -25.87
N GLN A 89 -7.35 -20.23 -26.16
CA GLN A 89 -5.96 -20.50 -26.54
C GLN A 89 -5.00 -20.00 -25.45
N TYR A 90 -3.86 -20.67 -25.27
CA TYR A 90 -2.79 -20.19 -24.39
C TYR A 90 -2.17 -18.92 -24.96
N VAL A 91 -1.59 -18.06 -24.11
CA VAL A 91 -0.85 -16.87 -24.58
C VAL A 91 0.53 -17.31 -25.04
N ASP A 92 0.83 -17.07 -26.32
CA ASP A 92 2.12 -17.40 -26.91
C ASP A 92 3.20 -16.40 -26.46
N THR A 93 4.11 -16.90 -25.63
CA THR A 93 5.28 -16.18 -25.15
C THR A 93 6.57 -16.62 -25.85
N THR A 94 6.49 -17.47 -26.87
CA THR A 94 7.65 -17.90 -27.63
C THR A 94 8.23 -16.78 -28.49
N GLY A 95 9.49 -16.95 -28.90
CA GLY A 95 10.19 -15.92 -29.69
C GLY A 95 10.45 -14.62 -28.93
N GLN A 96 10.48 -14.68 -27.60
CA GLN A 96 10.72 -13.52 -26.74
C GLN A 96 12.01 -12.80 -27.16
N THR A 97 11.92 -11.49 -27.29
CA THR A 97 13.06 -10.58 -27.45
C THR A 97 13.10 -9.60 -26.30
N GLN A 98 14.29 -9.22 -25.85
CA GLN A 98 14.46 -8.23 -24.79
C GLN A 98 15.16 -6.98 -25.30
N GLN A 99 14.75 -5.82 -24.80
CA GLN A 99 15.36 -4.54 -25.09
C GLN A 99 15.38 -3.67 -23.84
N VAL A 100 16.55 -3.11 -23.52
CA VAL A 100 16.69 -2.12 -22.44
C VAL A 100 16.49 -0.72 -23.03
N ILE A 101 15.56 0.04 -22.45
CA ILE A 101 15.22 1.41 -22.84
C ILE A 101 15.27 2.29 -21.59
N GLY A 102 16.31 3.13 -21.50
CA GLY A 102 16.55 3.93 -20.29
C GLY A 102 16.77 3.03 -19.08
N ALA A 103 16.01 3.27 -18.00
CA ALA A 103 16.03 2.44 -16.80
C ALA A 103 15.08 1.23 -16.85
N SER A 104 14.32 1.06 -17.94
CA SER A 104 13.33 -0.01 -18.08
C SER A 104 13.83 -1.13 -18.98
N THR A 105 13.47 -2.37 -18.67
CA THR A 105 13.70 -3.54 -19.54
C THR A 105 12.38 -4.02 -20.08
N TRP A 106 12.32 -4.18 -21.41
CA TRP A 106 11.15 -4.62 -22.14
C TRP A 106 11.38 -6.02 -22.65
N ALA A 107 10.41 -6.90 -22.46
CA ALA A 107 10.30 -8.19 -23.12
C ALA A 107 9.10 -8.16 -24.06
N TYR A 108 9.34 -8.51 -25.33
CA TYR A 108 8.33 -8.55 -26.37
C TYR A 108 8.15 -9.97 -26.88
N THR A 109 6.91 -10.42 -26.92
CA THR A 109 6.46 -11.62 -27.64
C THR A 109 5.37 -11.21 -28.65
N THR A 110 4.83 -12.18 -29.39
CA THR A 110 3.71 -11.96 -30.31
C THR A 110 2.43 -11.53 -29.59
N GLU A 111 2.18 -12.07 -28.39
CA GLU A 111 0.91 -11.91 -27.67
C GLU A 111 1.05 -11.30 -26.28
N ALA A 112 2.27 -11.13 -25.76
CA ALA A 112 2.54 -10.52 -24.48
C ALA A 112 3.69 -9.51 -24.58
N THR A 113 3.57 -8.39 -23.87
CA THR A 113 4.69 -7.49 -23.61
C THR A 113 4.82 -7.23 -22.12
N VAL A 114 6.04 -7.34 -21.61
CA VAL A 114 6.37 -7.10 -20.19
C VAL A 114 7.37 -5.96 -20.13
N GLU A 115 7.08 -4.96 -19.33
CA GLU A 115 7.97 -3.84 -19.03
C GLU A 115 8.29 -3.89 -17.54
N VAL A 116 9.57 -3.92 -17.22
CA VAL A 116 10.07 -3.92 -15.86
C VAL A 116 10.80 -2.60 -15.62
N VAL A 117 10.35 -1.86 -14.60
CA VAL A 117 10.92 -0.58 -14.17
C VAL A 117 11.49 -0.77 -12.76
N PRO A 118 12.79 -1.10 -12.63
CA PRO A 118 13.39 -1.48 -11.35
C PRO A 118 13.37 -0.34 -10.32
N ASN A 119 13.53 0.90 -10.77
CA ASN A 119 13.54 2.09 -9.90
C ASN A 119 12.20 2.30 -9.18
N ASP A 120 11.09 1.93 -9.82
CA ASP A 120 9.74 2.06 -9.25
C ASP A 120 9.22 0.72 -8.71
N VAL A 121 10.05 -0.34 -8.74
CA VAL A 121 9.67 -1.71 -8.35
C VAL A 121 8.37 -2.15 -9.05
N LEU A 122 8.24 -1.72 -10.31
CA LEU A 122 7.00 -1.80 -11.10
C LEU A 122 7.17 -2.77 -12.25
N VAL A 123 6.15 -3.62 -12.46
CA VAL A 123 6.03 -4.48 -13.64
C VAL A 123 4.72 -4.17 -14.34
N ARG A 124 4.78 -3.89 -15.64
CA ARG A 124 3.62 -3.66 -16.51
C ARG A 124 3.53 -4.77 -17.53
N VAL A 125 2.35 -5.36 -17.68
CA VAL A 125 2.08 -6.43 -18.64
C VAL A 125 0.96 -6.00 -19.58
N THR A 126 1.15 -6.24 -20.87
CA THR A 126 0.11 -6.13 -21.89
C THR A 126 -0.10 -7.48 -22.53
N ILE A 127 -1.34 -7.96 -22.55
CA ILE A 127 -1.76 -9.13 -23.32
C ILE A 127 -2.49 -8.64 -24.56
N ASN A 128 -2.08 -9.13 -25.72
CA ASN A 128 -2.58 -8.71 -27.02
C ASN A 128 -3.09 -9.91 -27.82
N ARG A 129 -4.38 -9.91 -28.16
CA ARG A 129 -5.00 -10.83 -29.10
C ARG A 129 -5.40 -10.07 -30.36
N PRO A 130 -4.56 -10.06 -31.40
CA PRO A 130 -4.82 -9.24 -32.59
C PRO A 130 -6.00 -9.75 -33.44
N ASN A 131 -6.30 -11.04 -33.35
CA ASN A 131 -7.17 -11.74 -34.31
C ASN A 131 -8.30 -12.52 -33.61
N VAL A 132 -9.12 -11.86 -32.78
CA VAL A 132 -10.32 -12.51 -32.21
C VAL A 132 -11.39 -12.56 -33.28
N GLY A 133 -11.81 -13.77 -33.64
CA GLY A 133 -12.82 -13.99 -34.68
C GLY A 133 -14.20 -13.55 -34.24
N THR A 134 -14.95 -12.89 -35.12
CA THR A 134 -16.38 -12.59 -34.93
C THR A 134 -17.21 -13.55 -35.76
N TRP A 135 -18.38 -13.98 -35.28
CA TRP A 135 -19.20 -14.97 -35.97
C TRP A 135 -20.22 -14.36 -36.92
N PHE A 136 -20.94 -13.32 -36.47
CA PHE A 136 -22.00 -12.72 -37.29
C PHE A 136 -21.59 -11.39 -37.93
N ALA A 137 -20.67 -10.66 -37.30
CA ALA A 137 -20.10 -9.41 -37.83
C ALA A 137 -19.33 -9.62 -39.15
N GLU A 138 -18.97 -10.87 -39.46
CA GLU A 138 -18.37 -11.26 -40.73
C GLU A 138 -19.27 -10.91 -41.93
N VAL A 139 -20.60 -10.94 -41.78
CA VAL A 139 -21.56 -10.52 -42.82
C VAL A 139 -21.38 -9.04 -43.20
N PHE A 140 -20.87 -8.23 -42.27
CA PHE A 140 -20.58 -6.81 -42.49
C PHE A 140 -19.10 -6.55 -42.83
N GLY A 141 -18.31 -7.61 -43.10
CA GLY A 141 -16.89 -7.52 -43.43
C GLY A 141 -15.95 -7.33 -42.24
N ILE A 142 -16.47 -7.43 -41.01
CA ILE A 142 -15.66 -7.41 -39.79
C ILE A 142 -15.41 -8.88 -39.42
N GLN A 143 -14.22 -9.39 -39.71
CA GLN A 143 -13.88 -10.79 -39.41
C GLN A 143 -13.06 -10.93 -38.14
N LEU A 144 -12.24 -9.92 -37.84
CA LEU A 144 -11.26 -9.95 -36.77
C LEU A 144 -11.33 -8.64 -35.98
N VAL A 145 -11.29 -8.76 -34.65
CA VAL A 145 -11.23 -7.61 -33.74
C VAL A 145 -10.04 -7.80 -32.80
N PRO A 146 -9.16 -6.80 -32.67
CA PRO A 146 -8.09 -6.85 -31.70
C PRO A 146 -8.62 -6.62 -30.28
N VAL A 147 -8.17 -7.44 -29.34
CA VAL A 147 -8.48 -7.35 -27.90
C VAL A 147 -7.19 -7.22 -27.11
N LEU A 148 -7.18 -6.28 -26.16
CA LEU A 148 -6.03 -6.03 -25.30
C LEU A 148 -6.43 -5.97 -23.82
N GLY A 149 -5.58 -6.53 -22.98
CA GLY A 149 -5.59 -6.40 -21.53
C GLY A 149 -4.29 -5.74 -21.07
N ARG A 150 -4.37 -4.82 -20.10
CA ARG A 150 -3.18 -4.11 -19.57
C ARG A 150 -3.25 -4.00 -18.07
N ALA A 151 -2.17 -4.35 -17.40
CA ALA A 151 -2.06 -4.28 -15.96
C ALA A 151 -0.68 -3.79 -15.54
N ALA A 152 -0.58 -3.25 -14.33
CA ALA A 152 0.68 -2.94 -13.68
C ALA A 152 0.60 -3.30 -12.20
N ALA A 153 1.70 -3.80 -11.65
CA ALA A 153 1.83 -4.15 -10.25
C ALA A 153 3.14 -3.56 -9.69
N VAL A 154 3.11 -3.19 -8.42
CA VAL A 154 4.26 -2.66 -7.67
C VAL A 154 4.46 -3.53 -6.44
N ALA A 155 5.70 -3.93 -6.17
CA ALA A 155 6.03 -4.59 -4.91
C ALA A 155 6.48 -3.54 -3.88
N ALA A 156 5.94 -3.63 -2.67
CA ALA A 156 6.33 -2.80 -1.55
C ALA A 156 6.43 -3.66 -0.28
N SER A 157 7.39 -3.34 0.58
CA SER A 157 7.49 -3.98 1.90
C SER A 157 6.36 -3.49 2.80
N THR A 158 5.57 -4.41 3.35
CA THR A 158 4.48 -4.10 4.30
C THR A 158 4.97 -3.78 5.71
N GLY A 159 6.27 -3.89 5.97
CA GLY A 159 6.91 -3.50 7.24
C GLY A 159 7.62 -2.15 7.20
N ALA A 160 7.32 -1.34 6.18
CA ALA A 160 8.10 -0.14 5.92
C ALA A 160 7.22 1.10 5.70
N ALA A 161 7.45 2.14 6.49
CA ALA A 161 6.68 3.39 6.42
C ALA A 161 7.44 4.44 5.60
N ARG A 162 6.71 5.13 4.72
CA ARG A 162 7.18 6.34 4.02
C ARG A 162 6.72 7.56 4.79
N CYS A 163 7.46 8.67 4.67
CA CYS A 163 7.12 9.94 5.31
C CYS A 163 7.05 9.89 6.86
N VAL A 164 7.80 8.99 7.50
CA VAL A 164 7.87 8.96 8.97
C VAL A 164 8.54 10.24 9.45
N LYS A 165 7.97 10.84 10.51
CA LYS A 165 8.52 12.04 11.13
C LYS A 165 9.65 11.66 12.10
N PRO A 166 10.65 12.53 12.29
CA PRO A 166 11.81 12.23 13.14
C PRO A 166 11.48 12.38 14.64
N PHE A 167 10.27 11.95 15.04
CA PHE A 167 9.78 11.94 16.41
C PHE A 167 9.39 10.51 16.78
N ALA A 168 9.84 10.04 17.93
CA ALA A 168 9.31 8.88 18.60
C ALA A 168 8.33 9.37 19.68
N VAL A 169 7.17 8.73 19.75
CA VAL A 169 6.19 8.99 20.81
C VAL A 169 6.59 8.11 22.01
N PRO A 170 6.93 8.70 23.19
CA PRO A 170 7.18 7.91 24.40
C PRO A 170 5.98 7.03 24.70
N ASP A 171 6.17 5.80 25.11
CA ASP A 171 5.13 5.00 25.75
C ASP A 171 5.63 4.51 27.12
N ILE A 172 4.70 4.09 27.98
CA ILE A 172 4.99 3.70 29.36
C ILE A 172 4.82 2.19 29.56
N TRP A 173 5.67 1.63 30.41
CA TRP A 173 5.59 0.25 30.89
C TRP A 173 5.16 0.23 32.35
N ASP A 174 4.68 -0.92 32.81
CA ASP A 174 4.40 -1.14 34.23
C ASP A 174 5.69 -1.49 34.96
N GLU A 175 6.08 -0.59 35.87
CA GLU A 175 7.20 -0.75 36.80
C GLU A 175 6.76 -1.66 37.94
N ASN A 176 7.04 -2.95 37.79
CA ASN A 176 6.68 -3.96 38.79
C ASN A 176 7.88 -4.29 39.71
N SER A 177 9.03 -3.66 39.45
CA SER A 177 10.19 -3.72 40.30
C SER A 177 9.94 -2.91 41.58
N ALA A 178 10.09 -3.53 42.76
CA ALA A 178 9.88 -2.84 44.03
C ALA A 178 11.00 -1.81 44.25
N MET A 179 10.73 -0.53 43.97
CA MET A 179 11.50 0.70 44.27
C MET A 179 12.67 0.45 45.23
N ARG A 180 13.81 -0.01 44.71
CA ARG A 180 14.80 -0.70 45.56
C ARG A 180 15.77 0.32 46.14
N SER A 181 15.42 0.83 47.33
CA SER A 181 16.27 1.73 48.11
C SER A 181 17.62 1.07 48.45
N GLY A 182 18.73 1.54 47.86
CA GLY A 182 20.10 1.30 48.35
C GLY A 182 21.14 0.82 47.33
N GLY A 183 20.81 0.71 46.04
CA GLY A 183 21.75 0.35 44.97
C GLY A 183 22.45 1.56 44.33
N PRO A 184 23.56 1.40 43.58
CA PRO A 184 24.22 2.49 42.85
C PRO A 184 23.37 3.07 41.70
N TYR A 185 22.28 2.39 41.34
CA TYR A 185 21.21 2.86 40.46
C TYR A 185 19.94 2.91 41.30
N PHE A 186 19.61 4.09 41.83
CA PHE A 186 18.34 4.32 42.49
C PHE A 186 17.32 4.64 41.40
N GLU A 187 16.40 3.73 41.11
CA GLU A 187 15.19 4.04 40.36
C GLU A 187 14.30 4.87 41.27
N THR A 188 14.21 6.17 40.98
CA THR A 188 13.27 7.05 41.67
C THR A 188 11.86 6.93 41.09
N GLY A 189 11.72 6.21 39.96
CA GLY A 189 10.44 6.01 39.27
C GLY A 189 9.75 7.33 38.94
N ASP A 190 8.44 7.25 38.79
CA ASP A 190 7.52 8.38 38.68
C ASP A 190 7.25 8.97 40.08
N THR A 191 7.99 10.02 40.44
CA THR A 191 7.99 10.61 41.79
C THR A 191 6.77 11.49 42.03
N ASP A 192 6.23 12.11 41.00
CA ASP A 192 5.08 13.02 41.09
C ASP A 192 3.77 12.40 40.57
N GLY A 193 3.83 11.19 40.02
CA GLY A 193 2.68 10.39 39.60
C GLY A 193 2.09 10.81 38.25
N ASP A 194 2.85 11.56 37.44
CA ASP A 194 2.40 12.12 36.17
C ASP A 194 2.66 11.20 34.96
N MET A 195 3.34 10.09 35.18
CA MET A 195 3.72 9.10 34.17
C MET A 195 4.51 9.70 33.00
N GLU A 196 5.31 10.74 33.24
CA GLU A 196 6.26 11.35 32.32
C GLU A 196 7.68 11.26 32.90
N TRP A 197 8.68 11.15 32.02
CA TRP A 197 10.07 11.16 32.49
C TRP A 197 10.50 12.57 32.86
N ASP A 198 10.94 12.76 34.10
CA ASP A 198 11.45 14.02 34.61
C ASP A 198 12.97 14.03 34.79
N TRP A 199 13.60 15.21 34.75
CA TRP A 199 15.07 15.32 34.90
C TRP A 199 15.59 14.82 36.26
N ASN A 200 14.76 14.87 37.29
CA ASN A 200 15.09 14.38 38.63
C ASN A 200 14.77 12.89 38.80
N GLU A 201 14.31 12.23 37.73
CA GLU A 201 13.86 10.86 37.75
C GLU A 201 14.80 9.93 37.00
N HIS A 202 14.93 8.73 37.54
CA HIS A 202 15.76 7.68 37.00
C HIS A 202 14.87 6.49 36.66
N TRP A 203 14.60 6.31 35.37
CA TRP A 203 13.77 5.24 34.82
C TRP A 203 14.67 4.25 34.08
N VAL A 204 14.52 2.95 34.35
CA VAL A 204 15.30 1.89 33.71
C VAL A 204 14.38 0.70 33.50
N PHE A 205 14.20 0.27 32.26
CA PHE A 205 13.40 -0.91 31.97
C PHE A 205 14.14 -2.19 32.39
N ASP A 206 13.61 -2.89 33.39
CA ASP A 206 14.12 -4.15 33.93
C ASP A 206 13.42 -5.35 33.27
N ASP A 207 13.98 -5.87 32.18
CA ASP A 207 13.42 -7.02 31.45
C ASP A 207 13.84 -8.39 32.03
N ALA A 208 13.24 -9.47 31.55
CA ALA A 208 13.54 -10.84 32.02
C ALA A 208 15.01 -11.29 31.78
N THR A 209 15.79 -10.55 31.00
CA THR A 209 17.23 -10.81 30.75
C THR A 209 18.16 -9.98 31.63
N SER A 210 17.61 -9.01 32.36
CA SER A 210 18.35 -8.18 33.30
C SER A 210 18.87 -8.99 34.50
N PRO A 211 20.00 -8.56 35.11
CA PRO A 211 20.56 -9.16 36.32
C PRO A 211 19.59 -9.27 37.51
N TYR A 212 18.47 -8.56 37.46
CA TYR A 212 17.48 -8.48 38.54
C TYR A 212 16.23 -9.32 38.29
N ASN A 213 16.23 -10.13 37.21
CA ASN A 213 15.16 -11.08 36.85
C ASN A 213 13.83 -10.36 36.61
N GLY A 214 13.93 -9.31 35.79
CA GLY A 214 13.03 -8.17 35.68
C GLY A 214 11.56 -8.52 35.52
N THR A 215 10.76 -7.75 36.25
CA THR A 215 9.31 -7.90 36.36
C THR A 215 8.55 -6.88 35.54
N ASP A 216 9.26 -5.92 34.93
CA ASP A 216 8.66 -4.85 34.18
C ASP A 216 8.06 -5.40 32.90
N HIS A 217 6.92 -4.83 32.51
CA HIS A 217 6.26 -5.27 31.30
C HIS A 217 5.67 -4.11 30.53
N TYR A 218 5.82 -4.21 29.21
CA TYR A 218 5.16 -3.36 28.25
C TYR A 218 4.24 -4.22 27.38
N GLU A 219 2.98 -3.83 27.28
CA GLU A 219 2.04 -4.44 26.35
C GLU A 219 1.27 -3.35 25.60
N VAL A 220 1.34 -3.42 24.26
CA VAL A 220 0.64 -2.50 23.36
C VAL A 220 -0.86 -2.61 23.58
N TYR A 221 -1.55 -1.46 23.62
CA TYR A 221 -3.00 -1.44 23.72
C TYR A 221 -3.66 -1.98 22.43
N ASP A 222 -4.52 -3.00 22.60
CA ASP A 222 -5.43 -3.51 21.56
C ASP A 222 -6.87 -3.49 22.11
N PRO A 223 -7.76 -2.65 21.54
CA PRO A 223 -9.14 -2.53 22.02
C PRO A 223 -9.97 -3.81 21.82
N ASN A 224 -9.51 -4.77 21.02
CA ASN A 224 -10.18 -6.05 20.79
C ASN A 224 -9.75 -7.14 21.78
N VAL A 225 -8.74 -6.88 22.60
CA VAL A 225 -8.21 -7.83 23.59
C VAL A 225 -8.56 -7.33 24.98
N ALA A 226 -9.37 -8.10 25.71
CA ALA A 226 -9.68 -7.81 27.10
C ALA A 226 -8.51 -8.20 28.01
N SER A 227 -7.50 -7.34 28.09
CA SER A 227 -6.31 -7.52 28.92
C SER A 227 -6.18 -6.39 29.95
N GLY A 228 -5.90 -6.74 31.20
CA GLY A 228 -5.61 -5.78 32.27
C GLY A 228 -4.12 -5.43 32.39
N THR A 229 -3.26 -6.07 31.57
CA THR A 229 -1.81 -5.89 31.56
C THR A 229 -1.32 -5.00 30.42
N GLN A 230 -2.24 -4.50 29.60
CA GLN A 230 -1.93 -3.50 28.57
C GLN A 230 -1.55 -2.17 29.24
N THR A 231 -0.38 -1.64 28.89
CA THR A 231 0.17 -0.39 29.44
C THR A 231 0.22 0.74 28.42
N GLY A 232 0.10 0.42 27.12
CA GLY A 232 0.21 1.40 26.03
C GLY A 232 -0.93 2.44 25.99
N TYR A 233 -0.78 3.46 25.12
CA TYR A 233 -1.78 4.53 24.93
C TYR A 233 -3.22 4.02 24.77
N GLY A 234 -4.15 4.61 25.52
CA GLY A 234 -5.57 4.22 25.53
C GLY A 234 -5.90 2.99 26.38
N SER A 235 -4.91 2.36 27.02
CA SER A 235 -5.15 1.23 27.91
C SER A 235 -5.81 1.68 29.23
N PRO A 236 -6.68 0.82 29.82
CA PRO A 236 -7.29 1.12 31.12
C PRO A 236 -6.28 1.29 32.26
N TRP A 237 -5.07 0.71 32.13
CA TRP A 237 -4.00 0.82 33.13
C TRP A 237 -3.56 2.28 33.33
N ARG A 238 -3.44 3.05 32.24
CA ARG A 238 -3.03 4.47 32.28
C ARG A 238 -4.06 5.38 32.95
N ASN A 239 -5.32 4.92 32.99
CA ASN A 239 -6.43 5.63 33.61
C ASN A 239 -6.60 5.25 35.10
N GLY A 240 -5.80 4.31 35.60
CA GLY A 240 -5.65 4.01 37.02
C GLY A 240 -4.80 5.06 37.76
N ASN A 241 -4.82 5.04 39.10
CA ASN A 241 -4.03 5.95 39.96
C ASN A 241 -4.42 7.45 39.98
N GLY A 242 -5.64 7.82 39.59
CA GLY A 242 -6.14 9.19 39.83
C GLY A 242 -5.57 10.26 38.90
N SER A 243 -4.86 9.84 37.84
CA SER A 243 -4.29 10.69 36.79
C SER A 243 -5.36 11.37 35.92
N GLY A 244 -6.61 10.90 35.94
CA GLY A 244 -7.74 11.56 35.27
C GLY A 244 -7.62 11.64 33.74
N VAL A 245 -6.72 10.84 33.17
CA VAL A 245 -6.38 10.87 31.75
C VAL A 245 -7.43 10.09 30.97
N VAL A 246 -8.63 10.65 30.76
CA VAL A 246 -9.67 9.97 29.98
C VAL A 246 -9.17 9.84 28.53
N ASP A 247 -8.69 8.64 28.19
CA ASP A 247 -8.33 8.13 26.86
C ASP A 247 -7.12 8.82 26.17
N ASP A 248 -6.17 9.40 26.94
CA ASP A 248 -4.93 10.05 26.46
C ASP A 248 -5.12 11.24 25.47
N TYR A 249 -6.36 11.62 25.18
CA TYR A 249 -6.64 12.72 24.25
C TYR A 249 -6.17 14.06 24.80
N GLY A 250 -5.34 14.76 24.01
CA GLY A 250 -4.88 16.11 24.31
C GLY A 250 -3.74 16.18 25.34
N ARG A 251 -3.14 15.04 25.71
CA ARG A 251 -1.98 15.01 26.60
C ARG A 251 -0.78 15.74 25.96
N PRO A 252 -0.21 16.77 26.62
CA PRO A 252 1.04 17.36 26.16
C PRO A 252 2.16 16.33 26.32
N MET A 253 3.05 16.23 25.34
CA MET A 253 4.19 15.31 25.40
C MET A 253 5.48 16.07 25.18
N THR A 254 6.48 15.75 26.00
CA THR A 254 7.82 16.31 25.84
C THR A 254 8.58 15.55 24.74
N ILE A 255 8.66 16.13 23.54
CA ILE A 255 9.37 15.55 22.38
C ILE A 255 10.90 15.75 22.48
N LYS A 256 11.41 16.57 23.41
CA LYS A 256 12.85 16.62 23.72
C LYS A 256 13.09 17.19 25.12
N ALA A 257 13.53 16.33 26.03
CA ALA A 257 13.91 16.72 27.39
C ALA A 257 15.41 17.04 27.56
N GLN A 258 16.23 16.84 26.51
CA GLN A 258 17.69 17.01 26.57
C GLN A 258 18.17 18.45 26.58
N SER A 259 19.18 18.72 27.40
CA SER A 259 20.13 19.83 27.24
C SER A 259 21.43 19.34 26.57
N PRO A 260 22.21 20.21 25.88
CA PRO A 260 23.49 19.83 25.26
C PRO A 260 24.53 19.26 26.24
N SER A 261 24.32 19.41 27.55
CA SER A 261 25.19 18.95 28.64
C SER A 261 24.74 17.65 29.31
N GLY A 262 23.60 17.06 28.91
CA GLY A 262 23.03 15.88 29.55
C GLY A 262 22.67 14.79 28.54
N ALA A 263 23.30 13.62 28.64
CA ALA A 263 22.90 12.44 27.87
C ALA A 263 21.71 11.77 28.58
N LEU A 264 20.66 11.45 27.83
CA LEU A 264 19.61 10.55 28.33
C LEU A 264 20.11 9.11 28.32
N GLY A 265 19.55 8.27 29.20
CA GLY A 265 19.77 6.83 29.15
C GLY A 265 19.27 6.22 27.83
N PRO A 266 19.77 5.04 27.44
CA PRO A 266 19.23 4.27 26.33
C PRO A 266 17.70 4.12 26.44
N GLY A 267 16.96 4.38 25.36
CA GLY A 267 15.49 4.21 25.31
C GLY A 267 14.66 5.51 25.43
N PHE A 268 15.23 6.59 25.98
CA PHE A 268 14.50 7.86 26.19
C PHE A 268 14.78 8.92 25.11
N PHE A 269 15.00 8.49 23.86
CA PHE A 269 15.34 9.39 22.77
C PHE A 269 14.15 9.64 21.86
N TYR A 270 13.57 10.84 21.97
CA TYR A 270 12.43 11.24 21.16
C TYR A 270 12.79 11.75 19.75
N PRO A 271 13.87 12.54 19.54
CA PRO A 271 14.33 12.84 18.19
C PRO A 271 15.30 11.76 17.71
N TRP A 272 14.89 11.03 16.69
CA TRP A 272 15.71 10.01 16.04
C TRP A 272 16.16 10.48 14.67
N ARG A 273 17.31 9.96 14.21
CA ARG A 273 17.93 10.34 12.95
C ARG A 273 17.42 9.44 11.84
N LEU A 274 16.73 10.08 10.90
CA LEU A 274 16.30 9.41 9.67
C LEU A 274 17.51 9.01 8.81
N PRO A 275 17.46 7.85 8.11
CA PRO A 275 18.54 7.41 7.26
C PRO A 275 18.98 8.46 6.24
N GLY A 276 20.29 8.72 6.18
CA GLY A 276 20.89 9.66 5.21
C GLY A 276 20.71 11.15 5.55
N LEU A 277 20.07 11.48 6.68
CA LEU A 277 19.92 12.86 7.15
C LEU A 277 20.80 13.10 8.38
N GLN A 278 21.31 14.31 8.55
CA GLN A 278 22.05 14.65 9.77
C GLN A 278 21.92 16.13 10.16
N GLY A 279 21.54 16.35 11.40
CA GLY A 279 21.61 17.66 12.04
C GLY A 279 20.39 18.54 11.78
N ALA A 280 20.44 19.76 12.32
CA ALA A 280 19.27 20.62 12.52
C ALA A 280 18.49 20.96 11.23
N ALA A 281 19.18 21.21 10.12
CA ALA A 281 18.53 21.60 8.86
C ALA A 281 17.77 20.43 8.22
N ASP A 282 18.40 19.26 8.15
CA ASP A 282 17.79 18.05 7.59
C ASP A 282 16.64 17.56 8.48
N TYR A 283 16.83 17.64 9.80
CA TYR A 283 15.79 17.37 10.78
C TYR A 283 14.56 18.26 10.57
N GLN A 284 14.76 19.57 10.40
CA GLN A 284 13.68 20.50 10.10
C GLN A 284 12.98 20.16 8.77
N ALA A 285 13.74 19.85 7.73
CA ALA A 285 13.20 19.45 6.43
C ALA A 285 12.38 18.14 6.51
N ALA A 286 12.81 17.20 7.34
CA ALA A 286 12.09 15.96 7.60
C ALA A 286 10.75 16.17 8.31
N ILE A 287 10.65 17.18 9.18
CA ILE A 287 9.37 17.56 9.79
C ILE A 287 8.45 18.17 8.72
N LEU A 288 8.97 19.07 7.89
CA LEU A 288 8.18 19.79 6.87
C LEU A 288 7.74 18.90 5.70
N GLY A 289 8.50 17.86 5.36
CA GLY A 289 8.27 17.06 4.16
C GLY A 289 8.54 15.58 4.34
N CYS A 290 8.90 14.92 3.23
CA CYS A 290 9.31 13.52 3.18
C CYS A 290 10.64 13.39 2.43
N PRO A 291 11.75 13.89 2.99
CA PRO A 291 13.03 13.94 2.29
C PRO A 291 13.70 12.57 2.12
N VAL A 292 13.26 11.54 2.85
CA VAL A 292 13.87 10.21 2.80
C VAL A 292 13.21 9.39 1.68
N PRO A 293 13.98 8.90 0.68
CA PRO A 293 13.46 8.03 -0.38
C PRO A 293 13.25 6.59 0.10
N ASP A 294 14.04 6.18 1.10
CA ASP A 294 14.01 4.84 1.69
C ASP A 294 12.96 4.74 2.79
N SER A 295 12.36 3.56 2.89
CA SER A 295 11.34 3.26 3.89
C SER A 295 11.97 2.87 5.22
N VAL A 296 11.41 3.38 6.32
CA VAL A 296 11.80 3.03 7.70
C VAL A 296 11.23 1.65 8.02
N VAL A 297 12.05 0.71 8.47
CA VAL A 297 11.70 -0.70 8.67
C VAL A 297 11.58 -1.03 10.15
N VAL A 298 10.52 -1.77 10.51
CA VAL A 298 10.33 -2.26 11.88
C VAL A 298 11.44 -3.25 12.26
N GLY A 299 11.99 -3.11 13.48
CA GLY A 299 13.05 -3.98 14.02
C GLY A 299 14.48 -3.57 13.64
N GLN A 300 14.65 -2.48 12.89
CA GLN A 300 15.96 -1.90 12.61
C GLN A 300 16.35 -0.88 13.70
N SER A 301 17.62 -0.87 14.11
CA SER A 301 18.17 0.16 14.99
C SER A 301 18.49 1.43 14.21
N TYR A 302 18.13 2.59 14.78
CA TYR A 302 18.42 3.90 14.21
C TYR A 302 19.23 4.75 15.17
N ASP A 303 20.04 5.66 14.62
CA ASP A 303 20.80 6.62 15.40
C ASP A 303 19.87 7.66 16.02
N VAL A 304 20.29 8.21 17.15
CA VAL A 304 19.64 9.37 17.78
C VAL A 304 20.10 10.65 17.09
N GLU A 305 19.20 11.61 16.88
CA GLU A 305 19.60 12.92 16.37
C GLU A 305 20.27 13.76 17.45
N THR A 306 21.46 14.30 17.15
CA THR A 306 22.29 15.01 18.13
C THR A 306 22.10 16.53 18.04
N GLY A 307 22.35 17.23 19.14
CA GLY A 307 22.25 18.69 19.21
C GLY A 307 20.90 19.24 19.70
N ASN A 308 20.80 20.56 19.77
CA ASN A 308 19.59 21.23 20.26
C ASN A 308 18.54 21.35 19.14
N MET A 309 17.58 20.43 19.13
CA MET A 309 16.51 20.39 18.14
C MET A 309 15.28 21.25 18.50
N VAL A 310 15.28 21.95 19.64
CA VAL A 310 14.11 22.75 20.09
C VAL A 310 13.75 23.83 19.05
N GLY A 311 14.74 24.59 18.58
CA GLY A 311 14.53 25.64 17.57
C GLY A 311 14.01 25.10 16.23
N PRO A 312 14.72 24.14 15.61
CA PRO A 312 14.27 23.47 14.38
C PRO A 312 12.88 22.84 14.49
N THR A 313 12.58 22.17 15.61
CA THR A 313 11.26 21.58 15.87
C THR A 313 10.19 22.66 15.86
N ARG A 314 10.37 23.70 16.67
CA ARG A 314 9.39 24.79 16.81
C ARG A 314 9.14 25.49 15.48
N HIS A 315 10.19 25.84 14.75
CA HIS A 315 10.07 26.50 13.46
C HIS A 315 9.33 25.63 12.43
N ALA A 316 9.62 24.33 12.37
CA ALA A 316 8.93 23.42 11.46
C ALA A 316 7.45 23.23 11.83
N ILE A 317 7.14 23.01 13.11
CA ILE A 317 5.75 22.83 13.57
C ILE A 317 4.95 24.11 13.38
N ASP A 318 5.49 25.29 13.72
CA ASP A 318 4.85 26.58 13.49
C ASP A 318 4.57 26.79 11.99
N SER A 319 5.50 26.38 11.12
CA SER A 319 5.30 26.44 9.67
C SER A 319 4.16 25.52 9.23
N LEU A 320 4.08 24.29 9.74
CA LEU A 320 2.98 23.37 9.44
C LEU A 320 1.63 23.93 9.94
N ILE A 321 1.56 24.44 11.16
CA ILE A 321 0.36 25.09 11.70
C ILE A 321 -0.06 26.28 10.81
N SER A 322 0.91 27.07 10.34
CA SER A 322 0.63 28.20 9.46
C SER A 322 0.02 27.80 8.11
N THR A 323 0.25 26.57 7.63
CA THR A 323 -0.38 26.08 6.40
C THR A 323 -1.87 25.84 6.54
N ASP A 324 -2.36 25.63 7.76
CA ASP A 324 -3.79 25.51 8.07
C ASP A 324 -4.16 26.33 9.32
N ALA A 325 -3.95 27.65 9.22
CA ALA A 325 -4.14 28.58 10.33
C ALA A 325 -5.59 28.66 10.86
N ASN A 326 -6.56 28.09 10.14
CA ASN A 326 -7.98 28.08 10.51
C ASN A 326 -8.48 26.69 10.94
N ALA A 327 -7.60 25.71 11.13
CA ALA A 327 -7.99 24.40 11.65
C ALA A 327 -8.68 24.55 13.02
N GLN A 328 -9.85 23.92 13.16
CA GLN A 328 -10.61 23.84 14.42
C GLN A 328 -10.89 22.36 14.68
N TRP A 329 -10.60 21.89 15.89
CA TRP A 329 -10.83 20.51 16.33
C TRP A 329 -11.85 20.48 17.47
#